data_AF-A0A7U7HF08-F1
#
_entry.id   AF-A0A7U7HF08-F1
#
_cell.length_a   1.000
_cell.length_b   1.000
_cell.length_c   1.000
_cell.angle_alpha   90.00
_cell.angle_beta   90.00
_cell.angle_gamma   90.00
#
_symmetry.space_group_name_H-M   'P 1'
#
loop_
_entity.id
_entity.type
_entity.pdbx_description
1 polymer ?
#
loop_
_entity_poly.entity_id
_entity_poly.type
_entity_poly.pdbx_seq_one_letter_code
_entity_poly.pdbx_strand_id
1 'polypeptide(L)'
;MKKLLFLLLGTFTCFAQSNRFVYDVVSKKDSTSKNLIKENFNLDISKDEMKYYNRIYYINDSIFATKNQYGFKGYKQTSFLIKKNDNNEYQNYEYIGDVNFYKIDEKAEQNWKITDSIKIADELHLQKATTQFGGRSWVAWFSKDIPIPYGPYKFNGLPGLIVDLYDTKEDYHFKIIKSEKITEDYKQVSLENSISRAIPVNQVKLDKLKLELYDSPFKYIMNGRLVLPEGKKLQLEDGTILTKEQLKPAEANERKKIKSFNNPIELDKAVKYP
;
A
#
# COMPACT_ATOMS: atom_id res chain seq x y z
N MET A 1 15.56 27.43 -15.34
CA MET A 1 14.59 26.54 -16.02
C MET A 1 15.36 25.51 -16.82
N LYS A 2 15.56 24.29 -16.28
CA LYS A 2 16.22 23.20 -17.02
C LYS A 2 15.12 22.39 -17.71
N LYS A 3 15.00 22.54 -19.03
CA LYS A 3 14.12 21.74 -19.88
C LYS A 3 14.76 20.36 -20.07
N LEU A 4 14.03 19.29 -19.77
CA LEU A 4 14.43 17.93 -20.08
C LEU A 4 13.88 17.59 -21.46
N LEU A 5 14.76 17.30 -22.41
CA LEU A 5 14.43 16.91 -23.78
C LEU A 5 14.33 15.37 -23.81
N PHE A 6 13.17 14.81 -24.12
CA PHE A 6 13.05 13.39 -24.46
C PHE A 6 12.74 13.26 -25.95
N LEU A 7 13.72 12.75 -26.71
CA LEU A 7 13.58 12.41 -28.12
C LEU A 7 12.91 11.03 -28.20
N LEU A 8 11.72 10.96 -28.80
CA LEU A 8 10.96 9.72 -28.96
C LEU A 8 11.03 9.26 -30.42
N LEU A 9 12.03 8.43 -30.73
CA LEU A 9 12.12 7.65 -31.96
C LEU A 9 12.88 6.35 -31.66
N GLY A 10 12.12 5.30 -31.37
CA GLY A 10 12.64 3.97 -31.14
C GLY A 10 11.49 2.97 -31.02
N THR A 11 11.43 2.06 -31.97
CA THR A 11 10.49 0.94 -32.09
C THR A 11 10.18 0.26 -30.74
N PHE A 12 8.89 0.09 -30.45
CA PHE A 12 8.36 -0.57 -29.25
C PHE A 12 8.72 -2.07 -29.21
N THR A 13 9.94 -2.40 -28.80
CA THR A 13 10.32 -3.72 -28.29
C THR A 13 10.75 -3.58 -26.84
N CYS A 14 9.79 -3.31 -25.94
CA CYS A 14 10.05 -3.21 -24.50
C CYS A 14 8.92 -3.88 -23.70
N PHE A 15 8.67 -5.17 -23.95
CA PHE A 15 7.83 -6.02 -23.07
C PHE A 15 8.67 -6.91 -22.14
N ALA A 16 9.99 -6.69 -22.05
CA ALA A 16 10.88 -7.44 -21.17
C ALA A 16 11.52 -6.59 -20.04
N GLN A 17 11.17 -5.30 -19.92
CA GLN A 17 11.74 -4.42 -18.90
C GLN A 17 10.80 -4.29 -17.70
N SER A 18 11.33 -4.55 -16.51
CA SER A 18 10.64 -4.30 -15.25
C SER A 18 10.60 -2.79 -14.98
N ASN A 19 9.39 -2.24 -14.82
CA ASN A 19 9.16 -0.82 -14.58
C ASN A 19 8.62 -0.59 -13.16
N ARG A 20 8.97 0.55 -12.58
CA ARG A 20 8.44 1.05 -11.32
C ARG A 20 7.74 2.38 -11.54
N PHE A 21 6.50 2.46 -11.11
CA PHE A 21 5.74 3.69 -11.05
C PHE A 21 5.54 4.08 -9.58
N VAL A 22 5.97 5.28 -9.21
CA VAL A 22 5.83 5.79 -7.84
C VAL A 22 4.57 6.66 -7.76
N TYR A 23 3.67 6.29 -6.87
CA TYR A 23 2.47 7.04 -6.55
C TYR A 23 2.66 7.84 -5.27
N ASP A 24 2.31 9.11 -5.33
CA ASP A 24 2.02 9.94 -4.18
C ASP A 24 0.58 9.66 -3.74
N VAL A 25 0.42 9.24 -2.49
CA VAL A 25 -0.87 8.82 -1.93
C VAL A 25 -1.22 9.74 -0.78
N VAL A 26 -2.28 10.52 -0.96
CA VAL A 26 -2.87 11.36 0.07
C VAL A 26 -4.13 10.68 0.57
N SER A 27 -4.26 10.50 1.88
CA SER A 27 -5.42 9.83 2.46
C SER A 27 -5.89 10.40 3.80
N LYS A 28 -7.20 10.29 4.06
CA LYS A 28 -7.84 10.51 5.35
C LYS A 28 -8.03 9.16 6.03
N LYS A 29 -7.11 8.75 6.89
CA LYS A 29 -7.27 7.47 7.60
C LYS A 29 -8.36 7.52 8.68
N ASP A 30 -8.64 8.73 9.18
CA ASP A 30 -9.83 9.07 9.96
C ASP A 30 -10.78 9.87 9.09
N SER A 31 -11.93 9.26 8.78
CA SER A 31 -12.96 9.87 7.92
C SER A 31 -13.59 11.13 8.54
N THR A 32 -13.42 11.34 9.84
CA THR A 32 -13.91 12.53 10.57
C THR A 32 -12.83 13.59 10.76
N SER A 33 -11.57 13.25 10.45
CA SER A 33 -10.43 14.15 10.62
C SER A 33 -10.14 14.94 9.35
N LYS A 34 -9.62 16.17 9.54
CA LYS A 34 -9.00 16.96 8.46
C LYS A 34 -7.54 16.59 8.23
N ASN A 35 -6.97 15.72 9.06
CA ASN A 35 -5.56 15.33 8.96
C ASN A 35 -5.37 14.41 7.76
N LEU A 36 -4.47 14.83 6.86
CA LEU A 36 -4.08 14.07 5.70
C LEU A 36 -2.77 13.35 5.98
N ILE A 37 -2.73 12.07 5.62
CA ILE A 37 -1.51 11.27 5.59
C ILE A 37 -1.03 11.22 4.15
N LYS A 38 0.26 11.50 3.98
CA LYS A 38 0.93 11.50 2.69
C LYS A 38 2.05 10.47 2.70
N GLU A 39 1.97 9.52 1.78
CA GLU A 39 2.92 8.41 1.65
C GLU A 39 3.25 8.17 0.18
N ASN A 40 4.35 7.47 -0.09
CA ASN A 40 4.69 7.02 -1.44
C ASN A 40 4.55 5.52 -1.55
N PHE A 41 3.99 5.05 -2.65
CA PHE A 41 3.84 3.64 -2.98
C PHE A 41 4.49 3.35 -4.31
N ASN A 42 5.15 2.20 -4.41
CA ASN A 42 5.67 1.68 -5.66
C ASN A 42 4.66 0.71 -6.26
N LEU A 43 4.41 0.86 -7.56
CA LEU A 43 3.82 -0.14 -8.43
C LEU A 43 4.95 -0.68 -9.32
N ASP A 44 5.47 -1.84 -8.96
CA ASP A 44 6.49 -2.54 -9.73
C ASP A 44 5.79 -3.53 -10.66
N ILE A 45 6.12 -3.48 -11.95
CA ILE A 45 5.53 -4.33 -12.98
C ILE A 45 6.67 -4.99 -13.73
N SER A 46 6.73 -6.32 -13.65
CA SER A 46 7.66 -7.16 -14.40
C SER A 46 6.90 -7.96 -15.46
N LYS A 47 7.61 -8.84 -16.15
CA LYS A 47 7.01 -9.79 -17.10
C LYS A 47 6.02 -10.74 -16.43
N ASP A 48 6.28 -11.14 -15.19
CA ASP A 48 5.57 -12.24 -14.54
C ASP A 48 4.54 -11.76 -13.51
N GLU A 49 4.76 -10.58 -12.92
CA GLU A 49 3.93 -10.10 -11.81
C GLU A 49 3.90 -8.57 -11.71
N MET A 50 2.89 -8.10 -10.99
CA MET A 50 2.85 -6.77 -10.42
C MET A 50 2.99 -6.85 -8.89
N LYS A 51 3.66 -5.87 -8.29
CA LYS A 51 3.73 -5.66 -6.84
C LYS A 51 3.35 -4.23 -6.49
N TYR A 52 2.50 -4.06 -5.49
CA TYR A 52 2.15 -2.74 -4.95
C TYR A 52 2.44 -2.68 -3.46
N TYR A 53 3.32 -1.77 -3.06
CA TYR A 53 3.84 -1.70 -1.70
C TYR A 53 4.31 -0.29 -1.35
N ASN A 54 4.35 0.04 -0.05
CA ASN A 54 4.85 1.33 0.39
C ASN A 54 6.35 1.47 0.06
N ARG A 55 6.76 2.61 -0.50
CA ARG A 55 8.14 2.91 -0.94
C ARG A 55 9.15 2.78 0.20
N ILE A 56 8.70 2.80 1.46
CA ILE A 56 9.52 2.58 2.64
C ILE A 56 10.32 1.26 2.59
N TYR A 57 9.75 0.21 1.97
CA TYR A 57 10.45 -1.07 1.78
C TYR A 57 11.63 -0.96 0.82
N TYR A 58 11.44 -0.24 -0.30
CA TYR A 58 12.52 0.03 -1.24
C TYR A 58 13.65 0.84 -0.59
N ILE A 59 13.30 1.85 0.22
CA ILE A 59 14.28 2.65 0.96
C ILE A 59 15.07 1.76 1.94
N ASN A 60 14.37 0.89 2.67
CA ASN A 60 14.99 -0.05 3.60
C ASN A 60 15.96 -1.01 2.89
N ASP A 61 15.56 -1.60 1.76
CA ASP A 61 16.42 -2.48 0.96
C ASP A 61 17.66 -1.75 0.44
N SER A 62 17.51 -0.50 0.01
CA SER A 62 18.64 0.33 -0.45
C SER A 62 19.64 0.64 0.67
N ILE A 63 19.15 0.94 1.87
CA ILE A 63 20.00 1.13 3.06
C ILE A 63 20.68 -0.19 3.44
N PHE A 64 19.95 -1.30 3.41
CA PHE A 64 20.51 -2.61 3.71
C PHE A 64 21.61 -3.00 2.73
N ALA A 65 21.41 -2.82 1.41
CA ALA A 65 22.40 -3.13 0.40
C ALA A 65 23.69 -2.31 0.54
N THR A 66 23.60 -1.08 1.06
CA THR A 66 24.75 -0.17 1.18
C THR A 66 25.45 -0.24 2.54
N LYS A 67 24.71 -0.52 3.62
CA LYS A 67 25.22 -0.44 5.01
C LYS A 67 25.11 -1.75 5.78
N ASN A 68 24.48 -2.78 5.22
CA ASN A 68 24.12 -4.02 5.90
C ASN A 68 23.32 -3.77 7.20
N GLN A 69 22.52 -2.70 7.22
CA GLN A 69 21.68 -2.29 8.34
C GLN A 69 20.21 -2.37 7.96
N TYR A 70 19.43 -3.07 8.78
CA TYR A 70 17.97 -3.11 8.64
C TYR A 70 17.32 -2.01 9.47
N GLY A 71 16.27 -1.42 8.92
CA GLY A 71 15.49 -0.38 9.57
C GLY A 71 16.17 0.98 9.52
N PHE A 72 15.36 2.01 9.68
CA PHE A 72 15.79 3.38 9.84
C PHE A 72 14.74 4.14 10.65
N LYS A 73 15.06 5.35 11.13
CA LYS A 73 14.10 6.16 11.88
C LYS A 73 12.88 6.46 11.01
N GLY A 74 11.71 6.00 11.45
CA GLY A 74 10.44 6.13 10.72
C GLY A 74 10.09 4.92 9.85
N TYR A 75 10.94 3.90 9.77
CA TYR A 75 10.58 2.63 9.16
C TYR A 75 9.43 1.97 9.94
N LYS A 76 8.43 1.49 9.19
CA LYS A 76 7.28 0.76 9.70
C LYS A 76 6.88 -0.33 8.71
N GLN A 77 6.29 -1.40 9.23
CA GLN A 77 5.68 -2.43 8.40
C GLN A 77 4.34 -1.90 7.85
N THR A 78 4.01 -2.25 6.61
CA THR A 78 2.77 -1.84 5.95
C THR A 78 2.26 -2.97 5.08
N SER A 79 0.94 -3.05 4.89
CA SER A 79 0.36 -4.03 3.97
C SER A 79 0.87 -3.81 2.53
N PHE A 80 0.97 -4.89 1.77
CA PHE A 80 1.33 -4.88 0.36
C PHE A 80 0.58 -5.98 -0.39
N LEU A 81 0.60 -5.93 -1.72
CA LEU A 81 -0.03 -6.96 -2.55
C LEU A 81 0.83 -7.35 -3.76
N ILE A 82 0.61 -8.57 -4.21
CA ILE A 82 1.25 -9.17 -5.38
C ILE A 82 0.16 -9.79 -6.25
N LYS A 83 0.26 -9.66 -7.56
CA LYS A 83 -0.61 -10.34 -8.52
C LYS A 83 0.25 -10.85 -9.68
N LYS A 84 0.10 -12.12 -10.03
CA LYS A 84 0.71 -12.67 -11.25
C LYS A 84 -0.02 -12.13 -12.49
N ASN A 85 0.71 -11.83 -13.55
CA ASN A 85 0.11 -11.21 -14.74
C ASN A 85 -0.91 -12.12 -15.46
N ASP A 86 -0.80 -13.44 -15.29
CA ASP A 86 -1.66 -14.45 -15.91
C ASP A 86 -2.89 -14.82 -15.05
N ASN A 87 -3.04 -14.24 -13.86
CA ASN A 87 -4.11 -14.57 -12.92
C ASN A 87 -4.76 -13.30 -12.35
N ASN A 88 -6.08 -13.28 -12.21
CA ASN A 88 -6.82 -12.19 -11.57
C ASN A 88 -6.85 -12.25 -10.04
N GLU A 89 -6.16 -13.21 -9.43
CA GLU A 89 -6.02 -13.34 -7.98
C GLU A 89 -4.85 -12.53 -7.43
N TYR A 90 -5.17 -11.71 -6.44
CA TYR A 90 -4.25 -10.93 -5.63
C TYR A 90 -3.87 -11.70 -4.37
N GLN A 91 -2.57 -11.77 -4.10
CA GLN A 91 -2.04 -12.16 -2.80
C GLN A 91 -1.86 -10.90 -1.96
N ASN A 92 -2.74 -10.70 -0.98
CA ASN A 92 -2.70 -9.58 -0.05
C ASN A 92 -1.91 -10.00 1.20
N TYR A 93 -0.90 -9.22 1.55
CA TYR A 93 -0.11 -9.41 2.76
C TYR A 93 -0.45 -8.29 3.72
N GLU A 94 -1.28 -8.61 4.71
CA GLU A 94 -1.86 -7.65 5.64
C GLU A 94 -1.02 -7.53 6.91
N TYR A 95 -0.56 -6.32 7.20
CA TYR A 95 0.03 -5.94 8.48
C TYR A 95 -1.01 -5.20 9.32
N ILE A 96 -1.49 -5.85 10.39
CA ILE A 96 -2.54 -5.27 11.23
C ILE A 96 -2.00 -4.59 12.50
N GLY A 97 -0.68 -4.36 12.61
CA GLY A 97 -0.03 -3.93 13.87
C GLY A 97 0.33 -5.11 14.80
N ASP A 98 0.32 -6.32 14.26
CA ASP A 98 0.67 -7.57 14.93
C ASP A 98 2.19 -7.85 14.81
N VAL A 99 2.69 -8.90 15.44
CA VAL A 99 4.03 -9.45 15.19
C VAL A 99 4.11 -10.23 13.86
N ASN A 100 2.96 -10.63 13.29
CA ASN A 100 2.87 -11.41 12.05
C ASN A 100 2.30 -10.60 10.88
N PHE A 101 2.62 -11.07 9.67
CA PHE A 101 1.86 -10.77 8.45
C PHE A 101 0.83 -11.86 8.20
N TYR A 102 -0.29 -11.48 7.60
CA TYR A 102 -1.36 -12.41 7.23
C TYR A 102 -1.58 -12.39 5.71
N LYS A 103 -1.59 -13.57 5.08
CA LYS A 103 -1.81 -13.71 3.63
C LYS A 103 -3.27 -14.03 3.34
N ILE A 104 -3.90 -13.24 2.47
CA ILE A 104 -5.24 -13.48 1.93
C ILE A 104 -5.18 -13.46 0.41
N ASP A 105 -5.63 -14.54 -0.21
CA ASP A 105 -5.82 -14.60 -1.66
C ASP A 105 -7.23 -14.13 -2.01
N GLU A 106 -7.33 -13.21 -2.96
CA GLU A 106 -8.60 -12.60 -3.34
C GLU A 106 -8.61 -12.17 -4.80
N LYS A 107 -9.76 -12.32 -5.47
CA LYS A 107 -9.99 -11.72 -6.78
C LYS A 107 -10.55 -10.32 -6.63
N ALA A 108 -10.06 -9.39 -7.45
CA ALA A 108 -10.60 -8.04 -7.54
C ALA A 108 -10.71 -7.62 -9.01
N GLU A 109 -11.87 -7.09 -9.35
CA GLU A 109 -12.20 -6.62 -10.69
C GLU A 109 -13.00 -5.34 -10.58
N GLN A 110 -12.73 -4.39 -11.48
CA GLN A 110 -13.44 -3.12 -11.54
C GLN A 110 -14.18 -3.02 -12.87
N ASN A 111 -15.49 -2.82 -12.78
CA ASN A 111 -16.34 -2.57 -13.95
C ASN A 111 -16.25 -1.10 -14.37
N TRP A 112 -15.21 -0.76 -15.15
CA TRP A 112 -14.97 0.62 -15.57
C TRP A 112 -15.99 1.11 -16.60
N LYS A 113 -16.51 2.31 -16.35
CA LYS A 113 -17.18 3.14 -17.35
C LYS A 113 -16.21 4.19 -17.87
N ILE A 114 -15.64 3.95 -19.04
CA ILE A 114 -14.81 4.91 -19.77
C ILE A 114 -15.72 6.03 -20.32
N THR A 115 -15.24 7.27 -20.30
CA THR A 115 -15.97 8.44 -20.78
C THR A 115 -15.18 9.16 -21.87
N ASP A 116 -15.83 10.05 -22.62
CA ASP A 116 -15.19 10.86 -23.67
C ASP A 116 -14.40 12.06 -23.11
N SER A 117 -14.39 12.25 -21.78
CA SER A 117 -13.64 13.32 -21.15
C SER A 117 -12.15 13.03 -21.23
N ILE A 118 -11.45 13.93 -21.91
CA ILE A 118 -10.01 13.91 -22.10
C ILE A 118 -9.36 15.13 -21.43
N LYS A 119 -8.13 14.97 -20.96
CA LYS A 119 -7.27 16.09 -20.54
C LYS A 119 -5.82 15.78 -20.88
N ILE A 120 -5.00 16.81 -21.06
CA ILE A 120 -3.55 16.67 -21.20
C ILE A 120 -2.93 17.12 -19.87
N ALA A 121 -2.08 16.28 -19.28
CA ALA A 121 -1.32 16.61 -18.09
C ALA A 121 0.06 15.96 -18.19
N ASP A 122 1.11 16.71 -17.85
CA ASP A 122 2.50 16.24 -17.92
C ASP A 122 2.84 15.58 -19.28
N GLU A 123 2.36 16.19 -20.37
CA GLU A 123 2.50 15.74 -21.77
C GLU A 123 1.80 14.41 -22.12
N LEU A 124 1.03 13.82 -21.19
CA LEU A 124 0.26 12.60 -21.42
C LEU A 124 -1.19 12.91 -21.81
N HIS A 125 -1.71 12.14 -22.78
CA HIS A 125 -3.14 12.13 -23.07
C HIS A 125 -3.86 11.26 -22.04
N LEU A 126 -4.73 11.88 -21.26
CA LEU A 126 -5.49 11.22 -20.21
C LEU A 126 -6.95 11.11 -20.59
N GLN A 127 -7.52 9.92 -20.39
CA GLN A 127 -8.95 9.66 -20.55
C GLN A 127 -9.55 9.32 -19.19
N LYS A 128 -10.75 9.86 -18.93
CA LYS A 128 -11.47 9.62 -17.67
C LYS A 128 -12.26 8.32 -17.71
N ALA A 129 -12.19 7.56 -16.63
CA ALA A 129 -13.06 6.43 -16.34
C ALA A 129 -13.61 6.51 -14.91
N THR A 130 -14.72 5.83 -14.65
CA THR A 130 -15.34 5.75 -13.32
C THR A 130 -15.69 4.31 -12.97
N THR A 131 -15.69 3.96 -11.69
CA THR A 131 -16.10 2.63 -11.22
C THR A 131 -16.64 2.70 -9.80
N GLN A 132 -17.34 1.64 -9.38
CA GLN A 132 -17.66 1.38 -7.97
C GLN A 132 -16.82 0.20 -7.51
N PHE A 133 -16.07 0.38 -6.43
CA PHE A 133 -15.19 -0.65 -5.90
C PHE A 133 -14.96 -0.44 -4.41
N GLY A 134 -15.06 -1.52 -3.63
CA GLY A 134 -14.79 -1.48 -2.20
C GLY A 134 -15.71 -0.53 -1.42
N GLY A 135 -17.01 -0.49 -1.74
CA GLY A 135 -17.95 0.45 -1.15
C GLY A 135 -17.73 1.94 -1.47
N ARG A 136 -16.87 2.27 -2.45
CA ARG A 136 -16.55 3.64 -2.86
C ARG A 136 -16.79 3.87 -4.35
N SER A 137 -17.07 5.12 -4.71
CA SER A 137 -17.10 5.58 -6.10
C SER A 137 -15.78 6.24 -6.47
N TRP A 138 -15.18 5.78 -7.55
CA TRP A 138 -13.84 6.18 -7.99
C TRP A 138 -13.87 6.89 -9.33
N VAL A 139 -12.98 7.86 -9.48
CA VAL A 139 -12.64 8.51 -10.75
C VAL A 139 -11.17 8.24 -11.06
N ALA A 140 -10.91 7.67 -12.23
CA ALA A 140 -9.58 7.42 -12.74
C ALA A 140 -9.32 8.28 -13.98
N TRP A 141 -8.09 8.75 -14.12
CA TRP A 141 -7.53 9.28 -15.36
C TRP A 141 -6.39 8.37 -15.78
N PHE A 142 -6.51 7.73 -16.94
CA PHE A 142 -5.54 6.79 -17.45
C PHE A 142 -4.97 7.25 -18.80
N SER A 143 -3.76 6.81 -19.13
CA SER A 143 -3.11 7.16 -20.39
C SER A 143 -2.87 5.94 -21.27
N LYS A 144 -3.41 5.96 -22.50
CA LYS A 144 -3.14 4.92 -23.52
C LYS A 144 -1.73 5.02 -24.10
N ASP A 145 -1.07 6.17 -23.92
CA ASP A 145 0.31 6.41 -24.33
C ASP A 145 1.28 5.46 -23.58
N ILE A 146 0.86 4.97 -22.41
CA ILE A 146 1.54 3.95 -21.63
C ILE A 146 0.61 2.72 -21.55
N PRO A 147 0.71 1.74 -22.47
CA PRO A 147 -0.25 0.64 -22.62
C PRO A 147 -0.07 -0.46 -21.56
N ILE A 148 -0.08 -0.06 -20.28
CA ILE A 148 0.06 -0.91 -19.11
C ILE A 148 -1.28 -0.88 -18.37
N PRO A 149 -2.06 -1.97 -18.34
CA PRO A 149 -3.44 -1.95 -17.84
C PRO A 149 -3.54 -2.04 -16.30
N TYR A 150 -2.64 -1.34 -15.61
CA TYR A 150 -2.51 -1.36 -14.15
C TYR A 150 -2.58 0.04 -13.55
N GLY A 151 -2.81 0.07 -12.25
CA GLY A 151 -2.86 1.27 -11.43
C GLY A 151 -2.45 0.97 -9.99
N PRO A 152 -2.58 1.96 -9.09
CA PRO A 152 -2.27 1.75 -7.68
C PRO A 152 -3.20 0.71 -7.07
N TYR A 153 -2.74 0.01 -6.04
CA TYR A 153 -3.53 -1.00 -5.32
C TYR A 153 -4.06 -2.13 -6.24
N LYS A 154 -5.38 -2.40 -6.20
CA LYS A 154 -6.07 -3.43 -6.99
C LYS A 154 -6.71 -2.88 -8.26
N PHE A 155 -6.55 -1.59 -8.57
CA PHE A 155 -7.19 -0.95 -9.73
C PHE A 155 -6.47 -1.35 -11.01
N ASN A 156 -7.16 -2.10 -11.88
CA ASN A 156 -6.61 -2.59 -13.15
C ASN A 156 -7.70 -2.60 -14.25
N GLY A 157 -7.32 -2.96 -15.49
CA GLY A 157 -8.28 -3.30 -16.55
C GLY A 157 -8.65 -2.15 -17.50
N LEU A 158 -8.12 -0.94 -17.28
CA LEU A 158 -8.20 0.14 -18.26
C LEU A 158 -7.16 -0.07 -19.38
N PRO A 159 -7.36 0.44 -20.60
CA PRO A 159 -6.46 0.21 -21.74
C PRO A 159 -5.16 1.03 -21.68
N GLY A 160 -4.70 1.37 -20.49
CA GLY A 160 -3.52 2.19 -20.23
C GLY A 160 -3.30 2.43 -18.73
N LEU A 161 -2.14 2.99 -18.38
CA LEU A 161 -1.72 3.17 -16.99
C LEU A 161 -2.62 4.20 -16.30
N ILE A 162 -3.10 3.88 -15.10
CA ILE A 162 -3.85 4.83 -14.26
C ILE A 162 -2.87 5.85 -13.68
N VAL A 163 -2.93 7.09 -14.15
CA VAL A 163 -2.01 8.19 -13.76
C VAL A 163 -2.51 8.91 -12.52
N ASP A 164 -3.82 9.05 -12.39
CA ASP A 164 -4.49 9.79 -11.31
C ASP A 164 -5.78 9.06 -10.94
N LEU A 165 -5.99 8.79 -9.66
CA LEU A 165 -7.15 8.05 -9.14
C LEU A 165 -7.57 8.65 -7.81
N TYR A 166 -8.86 8.95 -7.66
CA TYR A 166 -9.41 9.45 -6.40
C TYR A 166 -10.82 8.95 -6.18
N ASP A 167 -11.21 8.83 -4.92
CA ASP A 167 -12.60 8.57 -4.58
C ASP A 167 -13.39 9.88 -4.50
N THR A 168 -14.68 9.82 -4.78
CA THR A 168 -15.55 11.02 -4.84
C THR A 168 -15.70 11.78 -3.53
N LYS A 169 -15.28 11.20 -2.39
CA LYS A 169 -15.26 11.87 -1.08
C LYS A 169 -13.90 12.50 -0.75
N GLU A 170 -12.92 12.36 -1.64
CA GLU A 170 -11.55 12.82 -1.43
C GLU A 170 -10.94 12.26 -0.13
N ASP A 171 -11.28 11.02 0.21
CA ASP A 171 -10.64 10.28 1.30
C ASP A 171 -9.31 9.70 0.84
N TYR A 172 -9.17 9.46 -0.46
CA TYR A 172 -8.00 8.90 -1.11
C TYR A 172 -7.74 9.58 -2.44
N HIS A 173 -6.49 9.98 -2.66
CA HIS A 173 -5.98 10.44 -3.93
C HIS A 173 -4.62 9.79 -4.20
N PHE A 174 -4.51 9.10 -5.32
CA PHE A 174 -3.31 8.48 -5.83
C PHE A 174 -2.89 9.24 -7.09
N LYS A 175 -1.69 9.78 -7.11
CA LYS A 175 -1.13 10.45 -8.28
C LYS A 175 0.24 9.91 -8.58
N ILE A 176 0.48 9.47 -9.81
CA ILE A 176 1.83 9.11 -10.23
C ILE A 176 2.73 10.34 -10.21
N ILE A 177 3.94 10.19 -9.66
CA ILE A 177 4.93 11.25 -9.56
C ILE A 177 6.27 10.88 -10.19
N LYS A 178 6.50 9.59 -10.47
CA LYS A 178 7.76 9.14 -11.06
C LYS A 178 7.59 7.80 -11.79
N SER A 179 8.37 7.62 -12.84
CA SER A 179 8.60 6.33 -13.51
C SER A 179 10.10 6.03 -13.50
N GLU A 180 10.46 4.79 -13.18
CA GLU A 180 11.84 4.32 -13.06
C GLU A 180 11.96 2.92 -13.68
N LYS A 181 13.13 2.57 -14.23
CA LYS A 181 13.43 1.17 -14.57
C LYS A 181 13.91 0.45 -13.32
N ILE A 182 13.49 -0.80 -13.15
CA ILE A 182 14.02 -1.68 -12.11
C ILE A 182 15.27 -2.36 -12.66
N THR A 183 16.37 -2.26 -11.93
CA THR A 183 17.64 -2.88 -12.31
C THR A 183 17.62 -4.38 -11.99
N GLU A 184 18.36 -5.18 -12.76
CA GLU A 184 18.39 -6.65 -12.60
C GLU A 184 18.99 -7.09 -11.26
N ASP A 185 19.83 -6.27 -10.65
CA ASP A 185 20.49 -6.53 -9.37
C ASP A 185 19.64 -6.11 -8.15
N TYR A 186 18.47 -5.49 -8.36
CA TYR A 186 17.61 -5.06 -7.25
C TYR A 186 16.96 -6.27 -6.55
N LYS A 187 17.26 -6.45 -5.26
CA LYS A 187 16.69 -7.49 -4.40
C LYS A 187 15.66 -6.91 -3.43
N GLN A 188 14.47 -7.51 -3.38
CA GLN A 188 13.34 -7.09 -2.55
C GLN A 188 13.32 -7.79 -1.19
N VAL A 189 14.44 -7.75 -0.47
CA VAL A 189 14.67 -8.55 0.73
C VAL A 189 13.61 -8.28 1.82
N SER A 190 13.16 -7.03 1.97
CA SER A 190 12.15 -6.67 2.97
C SER A 190 10.78 -7.32 2.72
N LEU A 191 10.35 -7.38 1.45
CA LEU A 191 9.08 -8.04 1.09
C LEU A 191 9.22 -9.56 1.19
N GLU A 192 10.30 -10.15 0.68
CA GLU A 192 10.57 -11.60 0.75
C GLU A 192 10.58 -12.12 2.19
N ASN A 193 11.17 -11.36 3.11
CA ASN A 193 11.14 -11.66 4.55
C ASN A 193 9.72 -11.63 5.14
N SER A 194 8.86 -10.75 4.64
CA SER A 194 7.48 -10.65 5.11
C SER A 194 6.61 -11.76 4.51
N ILE A 195 6.83 -12.09 3.23
CA ILE A 195 6.15 -13.18 2.51
C ILE A 195 6.45 -14.53 3.15
N SER A 196 7.73 -14.83 3.41
CA SER A 196 8.17 -16.12 3.97
C SER A 196 7.62 -16.43 5.37
N ARG A 197 7.23 -15.39 6.12
CA ARG A 197 6.66 -15.51 7.47
C ARG A 197 5.15 -15.27 7.51
N ALA A 198 4.51 -14.99 6.38
CA ALA A 198 3.10 -14.66 6.35
C ALA A 198 2.24 -15.90 6.67
N ILE A 199 1.25 -15.72 7.54
CA ILE A 199 0.32 -16.77 7.94
C ILE A 199 -0.90 -16.72 7.01
N PRO A 200 -1.21 -17.77 6.23
CA PRO A 200 -2.41 -17.81 5.40
C PRO A 200 -3.68 -17.78 6.26
N VAL A 201 -4.62 -16.90 5.92
CA VAL A 201 -5.92 -16.76 6.57
C VAL A 201 -7.01 -16.46 5.55
N ASN A 202 -8.27 -16.59 5.96
CA ASN A 202 -9.40 -16.03 5.23
C ASN A 202 -9.86 -14.70 5.87
N GLN A 203 -10.77 -13.99 5.19
CA GLN A 203 -11.26 -12.69 5.67
C GLN A 203 -11.86 -12.76 7.08
N VAL A 204 -12.71 -13.76 7.35
CA VAL A 204 -13.36 -13.96 8.67
C VAL A 204 -12.31 -14.09 9.79
N LYS A 205 -11.24 -14.85 9.54
CA LYS A 205 -10.16 -15.02 10.50
C LYS A 205 -9.36 -13.74 10.68
N LEU A 206 -9.09 -12.99 9.62
CA LEU A 206 -8.40 -11.70 9.70
C LEU A 206 -9.21 -10.69 10.52
N ASP A 207 -10.51 -10.60 10.30
CA ASP A 207 -11.39 -9.68 11.05
C ASP A 207 -11.42 -10.04 12.54
N LYS A 208 -11.47 -11.34 12.87
CA LYS A 208 -11.32 -11.80 14.24
C LYS A 208 -9.98 -11.40 14.86
N LEU A 209 -8.88 -11.54 14.13
CA LEU A 209 -7.54 -11.15 14.61
C LEU A 209 -7.44 -9.63 14.85
N LYS A 210 -8.05 -8.82 13.97
CA LYS A 210 -8.16 -7.37 14.15
C LYS A 210 -8.98 -7.00 15.39
N LEU A 211 -10.09 -7.70 15.65
CA LEU A 211 -10.89 -7.49 16.87
C LEU A 211 -10.13 -7.90 18.14
N GLU A 212 -9.45 -9.05 18.13
CA GLU A 212 -8.61 -9.47 19.26
C GLU A 212 -7.48 -8.47 19.55
N LEU A 213 -6.87 -7.90 18.51
CA LEU A 213 -5.85 -6.87 18.65
C LEU A 213 -6.46 -5.56 19.18
N TYR A 214 -7.66 -5.19 18.74
CA TYR A 214 -8.38 -4.05 19.29
C TYR A 214 -8.67 -4.25 20.79
N ASP A 215 -9.17 -5.41 21.19
CA ASP A 215 -9.49 -5.70 22.59
C ASP A 215 -8.25 -5.62 23.48
N SER A 216 -7.10 -6.13 22.98
CA SER A 216 -5.82 -6.07 23.68
C SER A 216 -4.66 -5.68 22.75
N PRO A 217 -4.42 -4.36 22.57
CA PRO A 217 -3.39 -3.84 21.64
C PRO A 217 -1.98 -4.32 21.94
N PHE A 218 -1.69 -4.65 23.20
CA PHE A 218 -0.38 -5.15 23.65
C PHE A 218 -0.38 -6.66 23.94
N LYS A 219 -1.34 -7.44 23.40
CA LYS A 219 -1.54 -8.86 23.76
C LYS A 219 -0.27 -9.70 23.74
N TYR A 220 0.61 -9.47 22.76
CA TYR A 220 1.85 -10.24 22.61
C TYR A 220 2.89 -9.96 23.69
N ILE A 221 2.94 -8.73 24.20
CA ILE A 221 3.81 -8.40 25.33
C ILE A 221 3.20 -8.95 26.62
N MET A 222 1.89 -8.79 26.77
CA MET A 222 1.16 -9.23 27.97
C MET A 222 1.13 -10.75 28.13
N ASN A 223 1.10 -11.51 27.03
CA ASN A 223 1.12 -12.97 27.04
C ASN A 223 2.53 -13.59 26.94
N GLY A 224 3.59 -12.76 26.94
CA GLY A 224 4.97 -13.21 26.92
C GLY A 224 5.51 -13.70 25.58
N ARG A 225 4.72 -13.67 24.50
CA ARG A 225 5.21 -14.01 23.15
C ARG A 225 6.19 -12.99 22.59
N LEU A 226 6.10 -11.73 23.03
CA LEU A 226 7.08 -10.69 22.76
C LEU A 226 7.65 -10.20 24.09
N VAL A 227 8.95 -10.40 24.29
CA VAL A 227 9.63 -9.96 25.51
C VAL A 227 10.02 -8.51 25.37
N LEU A 228 9.48 -7.65 26.25
CA LEU A 228 10.02 -6.31 26.49
C LEU A 228 11.07 -6.41 27.61
N PRO A 229 12.38 -6.29 27.31
CA PRO A 229 13.42 -6.47 28.31
C PRO A 229 13.31 -5.45 29.44
N GLU A 230 13.77 -5.82 30.63
CA GLU A 230 13.77 -4.94 31.80
C GLU A 230 14.55 -3.66 31.52
N GLY A 231 14.02 -2.52 31.97
CA GLY A 231 14.60 -1.19 31.73
C GLY A 231 14.46 -0.67 30.28
N LYS A 232 13.92 -1.46 29.35
CA LYS A 232 13.60 -0.99 27.98
C LYS A 232 12.17 -0.45 27.91
N LYS A 233 11.97 0.49 26.98
CA LYS A 233 10.67 1.08 26.69
C LYS A 233 10.23 0.70 25.28
N LEU A 234 8.93 0.51 25.11
CA LEU A 234 8.30 0.31 23.82
C LEU A 234 8.05 1.68 23.18
N GLN A 235 8.47 1.86 21.93
CA GLN A 235 8.07 3.00 21.13
C GLN A 235 6.94 2.59 20.17
N LEU A 236 5.83 3.31 20.19
CA LEU A 236 4.69 3.13 19.29
C LEU A 236 4.90 3.90 17.97
N GLU A 237 4.06 3.61 16.97
CA GLU A 237 4.16 4.24 15.64
C GLU A 237 4.02 5.76 15.65
N ASP A 238 3.24 6.31 16.60
CA ASP A 238 3.06 7.76 16.77
C ASP A 238 4.20 8.42 17.57
N GLY A 239 5.22 7.63 17.95
CA GLY A 239 6.36 8.09 18.73
C GLY A 239 6.16 8.02 20.25
N THR A 240 4.97 7.62 20.73
CA THR A 240 4.72 7.42 22.17
C THR A 240 5.70 6.38 22.73
N ILE A 241 6.27 6.66 23.91
CA ILE A 241 7.22 5.77 24.58
C ILE A 241 6.59 5.26 25.88
N LEU A 242 6.44 3.95 26.02
CA LEU A 242 5.78 3.30 27.14
C LEU A 242 6.72 2.35 27.89
N THR A 243 6.69 2.38 29.22
CA THR A 243 7.21 1.27 30.05
C THR A 243 6.21 0.11 30.08
N LYS A 244 6.62 -1.04 30.62
CA LYS A 244 5.77 -2.22 30.73
C LYS A 244 4.51 -1.95 31.56
N GLU A 245 4.63 -1.16 32.62
CA GLU A 245 3.54 -0.80 33.54
C GLU A 245 2.54 0.15 32.87
N GLN A 246 2.98 0.91 31.86
CA GLN A 246 2.15 1.87 31.13
C GLN A 246 1.35 1.23 29.98
N LEU A 247 1.66 -0.01 29.60
CA LEU A 247 0.96 -0.69 28.48
C LEU A 247 -0.54 -0.84 28.76
N LYS A 248 -0.91 -1.37 29.94
CA LYS A 248 -2.32 -1.60 30.27
C LYS A 248 -3.14 -0.30 30.33
N PRO A 249 -2.67 0.78 31.00
CA PRO A 249 -3.32 2.10 30.94
C PRO A 249 -3.43 2.69 29.53
N ALA A 250 -2.44 2.44 28.66
CA ALA A 250 -2.41 2.99 27.31
C ALA A 250 -3.41 2.32 26.34
N GLU A 251 -3.91 1.11 26.63
CA GLU A 251 -4.81 0.38 25.72
C GLU A 251 -6.07 1.18 25.33
N ALA A 252 -6.61 1.99 26.24
CA ALA A 252 -7.79 2.80 25.93
C ALA A 252 -7.52 3.84 24.84
N ASN A 253 -6.31 4.42 24.83
CA ASN A 253 -5.89 5.35 23.81
C ASN A 253 -5.59 4.63 22.49
N GLU A 254 -4.96 3.46 22.55
CA GLU A 254 -4.69 2.65 21.37
C GLU A 254 -5.98 2.16 20.69
N ARG A 255 -7.02 1.78 21.45
CA ARG A 255 -8.33 1.47 20.90
C ARG A 255 -8.97 2.66 20.17
N LYS A 256 -8.86 3.87 20.74
CA LYS A 256 -9.33 5.09 20.07
C LYS A 256 -8.62 5.31 18.75
N LYS A 257 -7.29 5.13 18.72
CA LYS A 257 -6.49 5.23 17.49
C LYS A 257 -6.92 4.21 16.45
N ILE A 258 -7.03 2.93 16.82
CA ILE A 258 -7.46 1.86 15.90
C ILE A 258 -8.81 2.21 15.26
N LYS A 259 -9.78 2.68 16.04
CA LYS A 259 -11.07 3.15 15.54
C LYS A 259 -10.93 4.35 14.60
N SER A 260 -10.11 5.34 14.96
CA SER A 260 -9.91 6.51 14.10
C SER A 260 -9.22 6.15 12.80
N PHE A 261 -8.42 5.09 12.71
CA PHE A 261 -7.74 4.69 11.47
C PHE A 261 -8.56 3.74 10.56
N ASN A 262 -9.86 3.57 10.82
CA ASN A 262 -10.73 2.61 10.15
C ASN A 262 -11.45 3.17 8.90
N ASN A 263 -10.71 3.84 8.02
CA ASN A 263 -11.20 4.30 6.72
C ASN A 263 -10.47 3.60 5.57
N PRO A 264 -10.62 2.28 5.36
CA PRO A 264 -9.86 1.55 4.33
C PRO A 264 -10.32 1.89 2.90
N ILE A 265 -9.48 1.56 1.91
CA ILE A 265 -9.82 1.67 0.46
C ILE A 265 -11.07 0.85 0.15
N GLU A 266 -11.12 -0.40 0.64
CA GLU A 266 -12.29 -1.27 0.59
C GLU A 266 -13.15 -1.07 1.84
N LEU A 267 -13.97 -0.02 1.81
CA LEU A 267 -14.81 0.44 2.92
C LEU A 267 -15.90 -0.57 3.31
N ASP A 268 -16.39 -1.36 2.35
CA ASP A 268 -17.30 -2.48 2.58
C ASP A 268 -16.69 -3.62 3.41
N LYS A 269 -15.35 -3.67 3.51
CA LYS A 269 -14.59 -4.59 4.37
C LYS A 269 -14.08 -3.94 5.66
N ALA A 270 -14.51 -2.73 5.98
CA ALA A 270 -14.12 -2.07 7.22
C ALA A 270 -14.60 -2.88 8.44
N VAL A 271 -13.69 -3.09 9.41
CA VAL A 271 -14.03 -3.82 10.63
C VAL A 271 -14.95 -2.98 11.50
N LYS A 272 -16.00 -3.59 12.05
CA LYS A 272 -16.90 -2.94 12.99
C LYS A 272 -16.36 -3.10 14.41
N TYR A 273 -15.58 -2.14 14.88
CA TYR A 273 -15.06 -2.13 16.25
C TYR A 273 -16.15 -1.74 17.28
N PRO A 274 -16.23 -2.40 18.45
CA PRO A 274 -17.14 -2.05 19.54
C PRO A 274 -16.80 -0.69 20.15
#